data_AF-A0A3N1HPD9-F1
#
_entry.id   AF-A0A3N1HPD9-F1
#
_cell.length_a   1.000
_cell.length_b   1.000
_cell.length_c   1.000
_cell.angle_alpha   90.00
_cell.angle_beta   90.00
_cell.angle_gamma   90.00
#
_symmetry.space_group_name_H-M   'P 1'
#
loop_
_entity.id
_entity.type
_entity.pdbx_description
1 polymer ?
#
loop_
_entity_poly.entity_id
_entity_poly.type
_entity_poly.pdbx_seq_one_letter_code
_entity_poly.pdbx_strand_id
1 'polypeptide(L)'
;MNFSPVKALIDVTDRSGWPREALIGLKLISPDDPSCSDIGTEASLTDAAQAQDRIRFFLKDRLVRNFRDVGRAWLSAVGPCVVEVNHAELLDEGSRLFLETLATLPERDVEVRLRVGAGGSSVTAHPPKNPREETINRLFTQVGTLSQAELDYLYEQAVEYLSVGDSWTAERILRGIQPRRDVPAVWGRLGLAYTMQGRTLEAEFCYLRWRSDPDPVGVAGADYALSMLYARHHPAHLRSLDRTAEYLEHGYAALDQVDEDDERDLTFHRVFNRNGYALVEFRRGRVDEAIEHLTTGISRLRSGTAVHRMHQTVLIYNLAQCYRRIGRIDSAIDTYRELLGVDGKMPEYHMELANCYLSSERFDEALASLTKARDLGPSIQEVHSLLGFTYLQLGKTTEALDAYRVAHECVPQDTEALYDYAYLLAESEQPEKALQLACSVDHALLPQDQAVKLLTLAAEQHARLGDLPAAQSALEEVLALTPNNPDARANLEQVTAAMA
;
A
#
# COMPACT_ATOMS: atom_id res chain seq x y z
N MET A 1 -20.90 -10.81 9.13
CA MET A 1 -19.43 -10.83 8.93
C MET A 1 -18.92 -9.41 8.85
N ASN A 2 -17.62 -9.18 9.05
CA ASN A 2 -17.03 -7.86 8.79
C ASN A 2 -17.19 -7.54 7.28
N PHE A 3 -17.21 -6.25 6.93
CA PHE A 3 -17.62 -5.76 5.61
C PHE A 3 -19.10 -5.98 5.25
N SER A 4 -19.98 -6.31 6.20
CA SER A 4 -21.42 -6.50 5.90
C SER A 4 -22.07 -5.29 5.19
N PRO A 5 -21.85 -4.03 5.62
CA PRO A 5 -22.40 -2.87 4.93
C PRO A 5 -21.80 -2.70 3.53
N VAL A 6 -20.51 -2.99 3.36
CA VAL A 6 -19.84 -2.90 2.06
C VAL A 6 -20.36 -3.96 1.10
N LYS A 7 -20.47 -5.22 1.57
CA LYS A 7 -21.07 -6.33 0.82
C LYS A 7 -22.49 -6.01 0.38
N ALA A 8 -23.28 -5.36 1.22
CA ALA A 8 -24.64 -4.91 0.91
C ALA A 8 -24.68 -3.91 -0.24
N LEU A 9 -23.77 -2.93 -0.24
CA LEU A 9 -23.64 -1.95 -1.31
C LEU A 9 -23.27 -2.62 -2.64
N ILE A 10 -22.32 -3.55 -2.60
CA ILE A 10 -21.83 -4.20 -3.82
C ILE A 10 -22.91 -5.13 -4.40
N ASP A 11 -23.69 -5.82 -3.58
CA ASP A 11 -24.68 -6.81 -4.03
C ASP A 11 -25.74 -6.29 -4.99
N VAL A 12 -26.08 -5.01 -4.91
CA VAL A 12 -27.13 -4.43 -5.75
C VAL A 12 -26.67 -4.12 -7.17
N THR A 13 -25.47 -4.55 -7.56
CA THR A 13 -24.86 -4.25 -8.87
C THR A 13 -24.49 -5.50 -9.66
N ASP A 14 -24.67 -5.45 -10.98
CA ASP A 14 -24.06 -6.42 -11.89
C ASP A 14 -22.56 -6.14 -12.02
N ARG A 15 -21.76 -7.19 -11.85
CA ARG A 15 -20.30 -7.17 -11.83
C ARG A 15 -19.67 -7.75 -13.10
N SER A 16 -20.48 -8.26 -14.03
CA SER A 16 -20.01 -8.92 -15.25
C SER A 16 -19.11 -8.03 -16.13
N GLY A 17 -19.31 -6.71 -16.07
CA GLY A 17 -18.52 -5.71 -16.80
C GLY A 17 -17.49 -4.94 -15.96
N TRP A 18 -17.24 -5.35 -14.71
CA TRP A 18 -16.28 -4.64 -13.86
C TRP A 18 -14.85 -4.77 -14.41
N PRO A 19 -14.05 -3.68 -14.34
CA PRO A 19 -12.65 -3.74 -14.69
C PRO A 19 -11.90 -4.71 -13.76
N ARG A 20 -10.83 -5.27 -14.28
CA ARG A 20 -10.09 -6.36 -13.65
C ARG A 20 -9.49 -5.96 -12.30
N GLU A 21 -9.02 -4.73 -12.20
CA GLU A 21 -8.43 -4.14 -10.99
C GLU A 21 -9.48 -4.06 -9.87
N ALA A 22 -10.73 -3.72 -10.23
CA ALA A 22 -11.84 -3.75 -9.29
C ALA A 22 -12.21 -5.17 -8.86
N LEU A 23 -12.12 -6.18 -9.73
CA LEU A 23 -12.33 -7.58 -9.35
C LEU A 23 -11.24 -8.08 -8.38
N ILE A 24 -9.98 -7.68 -8.57
CA ILE A 24 -8.90 -7.95 -7.62
C ILE A 24 -9.19 -7.32 -6.26
N GLY A 25 -9.61 -6.05 -6.25
CA GLY A 25 -10.02 -5.38 -5.01
C GLY A 25 -11.28 -6.00 -4.37
N LEU A 26 -12.19 -6.54 -5.18
CA LEU A 26 -13.41 -7.20 -4.72
C LEU A 26 -13.10 -8.49 -3.96
N LYS A 27 -12.08 -9.25 -4.38
CA LYS A 27 -11.64 -10.49 -3.71
C LYS A 27 -11.28 -10.27 -2.24
N LEU A 28 -10.82 -9.09 -1.88
CA LEU A 28 -10.53 -8.72 -0.50
C LEU A 28 -11.79 -8.48 0.33
N ILE A 29 -12.81 -7.86 -0.25
CA ILE A 29 -14.04 -7.47 0.46
C ILE A 29 -15.05 -8.63 0.48
N SER A 30 -15.10 -9.40 -0.61
CA SER A 30 -16.04 -10.47 -0.86
C SER A 30 -15.36 -11.63 -1.62
N PRO A 31 -14.40 -12.33 -0.98
CA PRO A 31 -13.60 -13.39 -1.63
C PRO A 31 -14.42 -14.54 -2.20
N ASP A 32 -15.59 -14.81 -1.62
CA ASP A 32 -16.48 -15.88 -2.05
C ASP A 32 -17.46 -15.44 -3.16
N ASP A 33 -17.36 -14.21 -3.67
CA ASP A 33 -18.19 -13.76 -4.78
C ASP A 33 -17.83 -14.54 -6.07
N PRO A 34 -18.80 -15.09 -6.82
CA PRO A 34 -18.53 -15.84 -8.04
C PRO A 34 -17.71 -15.07 -9.08
N SER A 35 -17.85 -13.73 -9.14
CA SER A 35 -17.06 -12.88 -10.03
C SER A 35 -15.57 -12.84 -9.68
N CYS A 36 -15.18 -13.31 -8.49
CA CYS A 36 -13.79 -13.44 -8.07
C CYS A 36 -13.17 -14.80 -8.39
N SER A 37 -13.96 -15.78 -8.86
CA SER A 37 -13.51 -17.17 -9.06
C SER A 37 -12.53 -17.34 -10.23
N ASP A 38 -12.57 -16.44 -11.21
CA ASP A 38 -11.77 -16.47 -12.45
C ASP A 38 -10.70 -15.37 -12.55
N ILE A 39 -10.20 -14.87 -11.40
CA ILE A 39 -9.00 -14.01 -11.37
C ILE A 39 -7.76 -14.90 -11.59
N GLY A 40 -7.66 -15.49 -12.79
CA GLY A 40 -6.67 -16.49 -13.17
C GLY A 40 -5.28 -15.92 -13.44
N THR A 41 -4.52 -16.57 -14.35
CA THR A 41 -3.11 -16.27 -14.72
C THR A 41 -2.82 -14.83 -15.12
N GLU A 42 -3.82 -13.97 -15.23
CA GLU A 42 -3.74 -12.57 -15.57
C GLU A 42 -3.20 -11.67 -14.45
N ALA A 43 -3.23 -12.12 -13.19
CA ALA A 43 -2.80 -11.35 -12.02
C ALA A 43 -1.29 -11.43 -11.74
N SER A 44 -0.77 -10.45 -11.00
CA SER A 44 0.59 -10.54 -10.47
C SER A 44 0.71 -11.80 -9.63
N LEU A 45 1.92 -12.35 -9.52
CA LEU A 45 2.10 -13.53 -8.67
C LEU A 45 1.67 -13.25 -7.23
N THR A 46 1.75 -11.98 -6.79
CA THR A 46 1.27 -11.56 -5.47
C THR A 46 -0.25 -11.56 -5.35
N ASP A 47 -0.99 -11.13 -6.38
CA ASP A 47 -2.46 -11.13 -6.38
C ASP A 47 -3.05 -12.53 -6.60
N ALA A 48 -2.32 -13.38 -7.32
CA ALA A 48 -2.68 -14.77 -7.60
C ALA A 48 -2.31 -15.74 -6.47
N ALA A 49 -1.52 -15.28 -5.49
CA ALA A 49 -0.97 -16.14 -4.45
C ALA A 49 -2.08 -16.72 -3.54
N GLN A 50 -1.87 -17.97 -3.13
CA GLN A 50 -2.74 -18.71 -2.23
C GLN A 50 -2.19 -18.68 -0.79
N ALA A 51 -2.97 -19.18 0.16
CA ALA A 51 -2.63 -19.18 1.58
C ALA A 51 -1.30 -19.88 1.91
N GLN A 52 -0.88 -20.86 1.11
CA GLN A 52 0.40 -21.54 1.24
C GLN A 52 1.60 -20.72 0.72
N ASP A 53 1.39 -19.72 -0.14
CA ASP A 53 2.44 -19.01 -0.87
C ASP A 53 3.05 -17.83 -0.07
N ARG A 54 2.79 -17.78 1.25
CA ARG A 54 3.30 -16.80 2.24
C ARG A 54 3.48 -15.40 1.65
N ILE A 55 2.34 -14.76 1.47
CA ILE A 55 2.17 -13.53 0.70
C ILE A 55 2.88 -12.33 1.34
N ARG A 56 3.37 -11.48 0.45
CA ARG A 56 3.94 -10.16 0.72
C ARG A 56 2.88 -9.20 1.26
N PHE A 57 3.29 -8.40 2.23
CA PHE A 57 2.55 -7.31 2.86
C PHE A 57 1.51 -6.61 1.98
N PHE A 58 0.27 -6.57 2.45
CA PHE A 58 -0.68 -5.52 2.06
C PHE A 58 -0.41 -4.32 2.98
N LEU A 59 0.17 -3.27 2.40
CA LEU A 59 0.22 -1.97 3.06
C LEU A 59 -1.15 -1.30 2.92
N LYS A 60 -1.53 -0.51 3.92
CA LYS A 60 -2.79 0.27 3.95
C LYS A 60 -3.04 1.02 2.63
N ASP A 61 -1.99 1.49 1.96
CA ASP A 61 -2.12 2.21 0.69
C ASP A 61 -2.61 1.32 -0.45
N ARG A 62 -2.14 0.07 -0.55
CA ARG A 62 -2.63 -0.89 -1.55
C ARG A 62 -4.09 -1.25 -1.29
N LEU A 63 -4.44 -1.37 -0.02
CA LEU A 63 -5.81 -1.60 0.40
C LEU A 63 -6.75 -0.46 -0.04
N VAL A 64 -6.35 0.78 0.24
CA VAL A 64 -7.12 1.98 -0.16
C VAL A 64 -7.22 2.09 -1.69
N ARG A 65 -6.15 1.76 -2.43
CA ARG A 65 -6.20 1.66 -3.90
C ARG A 65 -7.26 0.67 -4.37
N ASN A 66 -7.25 -0.55 -3.82
CA ASN A 66 -8.23 -1.58 -4.14
C ASN A 66 -9.67 -1.13 -3.80
N PHE A 67 -9.87 -0.46 -2.67
CA PHE A 67 -11.17 0.11 -2.30
C PHE A 67 -11.64 1.17 -3.29
N ARG A 68 -10.71 2.00 -3.78
CA ARG A 68 -11.00 3.01 -4.80
C ARG A 68 -11.39 2.37 -6.14
N ASP A 69 -10.67 1.34 -6.56
CA ASP A 69 -10.96 0.64 -7.83
C ASP A 69 -12.33 -0.05 -7.77
N VAL A 70 -12.65 -0.71 -6.65
CA VAL A 70 -13.98 -1.26 -6.38
C VAL A 70 -15.04 -0.16 -6.35
N GLY A 71 -14.80 0.94 -5.64
CA GLY A 71 -15.73 2.06 -5.51
C GLY A 71 -16.05 2.71 -6.85
N ARG A 72 -15.05 2.94 -7.72
CA ARG A 72 -15.23 3.47 -9.07
C ARG A 72 -16.04 2.52 -9.96
N ALA A 73 -15.73 1.22 -9.94
CA ALA A 73 -16.50 0.23 -10.70
C ALA A 73 -17.95 0.15 -10.24
N TRP A 74 -18.17 0.18 -8.93
CA TRP A 74 -19.50 0.20 -8.33
C TRP A 74 -20.28 1.46 -8.73
N LEU A 75 -19.68 2.66 -8.64
CA LEU A 75 -20.31 3.91 -9.05
C LEU A 75 -20.61 3.97 -10.55
N SER A 76 -19.75 3.39 -11.39
CA SER A 76 -20.02 3.29 -12.82
C SER A 76 -21.27 2.45 -13.12
N ALA A 77 -21.63 1.50 -12.24
CA ALA A 77 -22.81 0.65 -12.40
C ALA A 77 -24.08 1.27 -11.77
N VAL A 78 -23.95 1.97 -10.65
CA VAL A 78 -25.10 2.55 -9.90
C VAL A 78 -25.46 3.96 -10.36
N GLY A 79 -24.46 4.73 -10.82
CA GLY A 79 -24.58 6.17 -11.03
C GLY A 79 -24.53 6.98 -9.72
N PRO A 80 -24.68 8.32 -9.83
CA PRO A 80 -24.62 9.22 -8.68
C PRO A 80 -25.59 8.87 -7.56
N CYS A 81 -25.10 8.77 -6.33
CA CYS A 81 -25.92 8.31 -5.20
C CYS A 81 -25.55 8.90 -3.84
N VAL A 82 -26.43 8.71 -2.85
CA VAL A 82 -26.19 9.05 -1.44
C VAL A 82 -26.17 7.75 -0.63
N VAL A 83 -25.08 7.52 0.10
CA VAL A 83 -24.92 6.39 1.02
C VAL A 83 -25.13 6.89 2.45
N GLU A 84 -26.27 6.55 3.05
CA GLU A 84 -26.54 6.85 4.46
C GLU A 84 -26.23 5.64 5.35
N VAL A 85 -25.29 5.79 6.28
CA VAL A 85 -24.97 4.78 7.28
C VAL A 85 -25.43 5.25 8.65
N ASN A 86 -26.50 4.64 9.15
CA ASN A 86 -26.97 4.82 10.51
C ASN A 86 -26.18 3.91 11.45
N HIS A 87 -25.98 4.35 12.69
CA HIS A 87 -25.16 3.65 13.67
C HIS A 87 -23.71 3.43 13.23
N ALA A 88 -23.08 4.47 12.65
CA ALA A 88 -21.71 4.42 12.15
C ALA A 88 -20.67 4.06 13.24
N GLU A 89 -21.02 4.20 14.52
CA GLU A 89 -20.23 3.74 15.66
C GLU A 89 -20.06 2.21 15.70
N LEU A 90 -20.96 1.45 15.07
CA LEU A 90 -20.92 -0.02 15.03
C LEU A 90 -20.11 -0.58 13.85
N LEU A 91 -19.64 0.29 12.94
CA LEU A 91 -18.81 -0.13 11.82
C LEU A 91 -17.47 -0.68 12.31
N ASP A 92 -17.07 -1.82 11.74
CA ASP A 92 -15.68 -2.25 11.82
C ASP A 92 -14.77 -1.28 11.04
N GLU A 93 -13.49 -1.25 11.40
CA GLU A 93 -12.52 -0.32 10.84
C GLU A 93 -12.36 -0.48 9.32
N GLY A 94 -12.41 -1.70 8.80
CA GLY A 94 -12.34 -1.97 7.36
C GLY A 94 -13.54 -1.40 6.62
N SER A 95 -14.75 -1.64 7.12
CA SER A 95 -15.99 -1.04 6.56
C SER A 95 -15.94 0.48 6.58
N ARG A 96 -15.49 1.08 7.69
CA ARG A 96 -15.35 2.54 7.82
C ARG A 96 -14.34 3.07 6.80
N LEU A 97 -13.16 2.46 6.70
CA LEU A 97 -12.12 2.88 5.77
C LEU A 97 -12.58 2.79 4.31
N PHE A 98 -13.35 1.76 3.94
CA PHE A 98 -13.95 1.66 2.60
C PHE A 98 -14.90 2.83 2.32
N LEU A 99 -15.81 3.14 3.26
CA LEU A 99 -16.79 4.21 3.12
C LEU A 99 -16.13 5.60 3.08
N GLU A 100 -15.10 5.81 3.90
CA GLU A 100 -14.27 7.02 3.86
C GLU A 100 -13.55 7.13 2.52
N THR A 101 -12.97 6.03 2.01
CA THR A 101 -12.33 6.00 0.69
C THR A 101 -13.34 6.34 -0.42
N LEU A 102 -14.55 5.79 -0.36
CA LEU A 102 -15.63 6.08 -1.29
C LEU A 102 -15.99 7.58 -1.27
N ALA A 103 -16.03 8.20 -0.09
CA ALA A 103 -16.28 9.63 0.09
C ALA A 103 -15.20 10.54 -0.52
N THR A 104 -13.99 10.02 -0.78
CA THR A 104 -12.92 10.78 -1.46
C THR A 104 -12.99 10.74 -2.98
N LEU A 105 -13.90 9.95 -3.56
CA LEU A 105 -14.14 9.98 -5.00
C LEU A 105 -14.77 11.32 -5.41
N PRO A 106 -14.57 11.80 -6.65
CA PRO A 106 -14.96 13.15 -7.07
C PRO A 106 -16.40 13.54 -6.68
N GLU A 107 -16.54 14.76 -6.13
CA GLU A 107 -17.82 15.34 -5.71
C GLU A 107 -18.74 15.54 -6.92
N ARG A 108 -19.56 14.53 -7.18
CA ARG A 108 -20.73 14.44 -8.07
C ARG A 108 -21.19 12.99 -8.24
N ASP A 109 -20.33 12.02 -7.90
CA ASP A 109 -20.63 10.60 -8.07
C ASP A 109 -21.15 9.95 -6.78
N VAL A 110 -20.75 10.42 -5.60
CA VAL A 110 -21.21 9.83 -4.33
C VAL A 110 -21.15 10.80 -3.16
N GLU A 111 -22.18 10.79 -2.32
CA GLU A 111 -22.19 11.45 -1.01
C GLU A 111 -22.32 10.41 0.10
N VAL A 112 -21.33 10.31 0.99
CA VAL A 112 -21.34 9.35 2.11
C VAL A 112 -21.65 10.07 3.42
N ARG A 113 -22.75 9.69 4.09
CA ARG A 113 -23.20 10.27 5.36
C ARG A 113 -23.11 9.24 6.48
N LEU A 114 -22.17 9.42 7.40
CA LEU A 114 -21.99 8.58 8.59
C LEU A 114 -22.69 9.23 9.80
N ARG A 115 -23.73 8.59 10.35
CA ARG A 115 -24.51 9.11 11.49
C ARG A 115 -24.38 8.22 12.73
N VAL A 116 -24.16 8.85 13.89
CA VAL A 116 -24.12 8.18 15.20
C VAL A 116 -25.49 8.24 15.87
N GLY A 117 -25.98 7.12 16.41
CA GLY A 117 -27.16 7.10 17.29
C GLY A 117 -28.51 7.50 16.66
N ALA A 118 -28.66 7.45 15.33
CA ALA A 118 -29.92 7.77 14.65
C ALA A 118 -30.98 6.68 14.92
N GLY A 119 -32.05 7.03 15.64
CA GLY A 119 -33.03 6.08 16.18
C GLY A 119 -33.90 5.32 15.17
N GLY A 120 -34.40 4.16 15.61
CA GLY A 120 -35.62 3.53 15.11
C GLY A 120 -35.53 2.61 13.89
N SER A 121 -34.34 2.23 13.42
CA SER A 121 -34.19 1.27 12.32
C SER A 121 -33.61 -0.04 12.84
N SER A 122 -34.24 -1.18 12.55
CA SER A 122 -33.63 -2.47 12.87
C SER A 122 -32.28 -2.57 12.17
N VAL A 123 -31.24 -2.98 12.88
CA VAL A 123 -30.02 -3.47 12.24
C VAL A 123 -30.41 -4.74 11.48
N THR A 124 -30.73 -4.62 10.19
CA THR A 124 -30.86 -5.79 9.31
C THR A 124 -29.47 -6.33 9.07
N ALA A 125 -29.09 -7.33 9.85
CA ALA A 125 -27.89 -8.11 9.57
C ALA A 125 -28.03 -8.71 8.16
N HIS A 126 -27.06 -8.48 7.27
CA HIS A 126 -27.07 -9.17 5.99
C HIS A 126 -26.87 -10.66 6.26
N PRO A 127 -27.80 -11.53 5.81
CA PRO A 127 -27.66 -12.96 6.02
C PRO A 127 -26.39 -13.47 5.35
N PRO A 128 -25.80 -14.57 5.86
CA PRO A 128 -24.67 -15.20 5.19
C PRO A 128 -25.06 -15.56 3.75
N LYS A 129 -24.15 -15.30 2.81
CA LYS A 129 -24.41 -15.49 1.38
C LYS A 129 -24.09 -16.89 0.88
N ASN A 130 -23.27 -17.61 1.62
CA ASN A 130 -22.79 -18.92 1.22
C ASN A 130 -22.63 -19.88 2.43
N PRO A 131 -22.49 -21.20 2.19
CA PRO A 131 -22.39 -22.19 3.25
C PRO A 131 -21.18 -22.00 4.18
N ARG A 132 -20.07 -21.46 3.66
CA ARG A 132 -18.86 -21.18 4.44
C ARG A 132 -19.13 -20.08 5.46
N GLU A 133 -19.69 -18.96 5.01
CA GLU A 133 -20.10 -17.84 5.84
C GLU A 133 -21.14 -18.24 6.89
N GLU A 134 -22.12 -19.05 6.49
CA GLU A 134 -23.15 -19.58 7.37
C GLU A 134 -22.54 -20.46 8.46
N THR A 135 -21.60 -21.34 8.09
CA THR A 135 -20.88 -22.21 9.03
C THR A 135 -20.07 -21.39 10.03
N ILE A 136 -19.29 -20.41 9.56
CA ILE A 136 -18.52 -19.52 10.45
C ILE A 136 -19.47 -18.81 11.43
N ASN A 137 -20.53 -18.18 10.94
CA ASN A 137 -21.46 -17.44 11.80
C ASN A 137 -22.15 -18.36 12.82
N ARG A 138 -22.56 -19.57 12.42
CA ARG A 138 -23.14 -20.58 13.32
C ARG A 138 -22.16 -20.95 14.44
N LEU A 139 -20.90 -21.22 14.11
CA LEU A 139 -19.88 -21.58 15.11
C LEU A 139 -19.61 -20.42 16.09
N PHE A 140 -19.72 -19.18 15.63
CA PHE A 140 -19.58 -17.99 16.47
C PHE A 140 -20.75 -17.74 17.42
N THR A 141 -21.97 -18.10 17.02
CA THR A 141 -23.18 -17.92 17.84
C THR A 141 -23.51 -19.15 18.67
N GLN A 142 -22.79 -20.27 18.46
CA GLN A 142 -22.98 -21.51 19.19
C GLN A 142 -22.71 -21.33 20.69
N VAL A 143 -23.71 -21.67 21.48
CA VAL A 143 -23.61 -21.70 22.95
C VAL A 143 -22.94 -23.02 23.36
N GLY A 144 -21.70 -22.96 23.87
CA GLY A 144 -20.97 -24.13 24.37
C GLY A 144 -19.48 -24.16 24.00
N THR A 145 -18.83 -25.29 24.26
CA THR A 145 -17.44 -25.55 23.85
C THR A 145 -17.40 -26.04 22.41
N LEU A 146 -16.57 -25.40 21.58
CA LEU A 146 -16.26 -25.88 20.24
C LEU A 146 -15.35 -27.11 20.32
N SER A 147 -15.59 -28.08 19.46
CA SER A 147 -14.72 -29.24 19.27
C SER A 147 -13.40 -28.84 18.60
N GLN A 148 -12.38 -29.70 18.68
CA GLN A 148 -11.09 -29.46 18.05
C GLN A 148 -11.22 -29.29 16.53
N ALA A 149 -12.05 -30.11 15.87
CA ALA A 149 -12.30 -30.00 14.43
C ALA A 149 -12.97 -28.67 14.04
N GLU A 150 -13.87 -28.13 14.88
CA GLU A 150 -14.47 -26.81 14.65
C GLU A 150 -13.46 -25.67 14.84
N LEU A 151 -12.55 -25.80 15.82
CA LEU A 151 -11.45 -24.85 16.02
C LEU A 151 -10.42 -24.91 14.89
N ASP A 152 -10.14 -26.09 14.34
CA ASP A 152 -9.28 -26.29 13.18
C ASP A 152 -9.91 -25.69 11.92
N TYR A 153 -11.20 -25.96 11.68
CA TYR A 153 -11.93 -25.33 10.59
C TYR A 153 -11.86 -23.80 10.68
N LEU A 154 -12.18 -23.20 11.83
CA LEU A 154 -12.11 -21.74 11.99
C LEU A 154 -10.70 -21.20 11.77
N TYR A 155 -9.66 -21.88 12.25
CA TYR A 155 -8.27 -21.49 11.99
C TYR A 155 -7.95 -21.49 10.49
N GLU A 156 -8.33 -22.55 9.77
CA GLU A 156 -8.15 -22.63 8.31
C GLU A 156 -8.89 -21.51 7.59
N GLN A 157 -10.12 -21.20 8.01
CA GLN A 157 -10.88 -20.09 7.45
C GLN A 157 -10.16 -18.75 7.66
N ALA A 158 -9.60 -18.51 8.85
CA ALA A 158 -8.82 -17.30 9.09
C ALA A 158 -7.57 -17.19 8.21
N VAL A 159 -6.88 -18.31 7.98
CA VAL A 159 -5.70 -18.38 7.11
C VAL A 159 -6.07 -18.08 5.65
N GLU A 160 -7.20 -18.58 5.18
CA GLU A 160 -7.72 -18.24 3.85
C GLU A 160 -8.09 -16.76 3.73
N TYR A 161 -8.76 -16.17 4.72
CA TYR A 161 -9.06 -14.72 4.71
C TYR A 161 -7.78 -13.86 4.73
N LEU A 162 -6.75 -14.25 5.49
CA LEU A 162 -5.46 -13.57 5.44
C LEU A 162 -4.82 -13.62 4.05
N SER A 163 -4.97 -14.75 3.34
CA SER A 163 -4.37 -14.94 2.02
C SER A 163 -4.95 -14.03 0.94
N VAL A 164 -6.21 -13.63 1.09
CA VAL A 164 -6.89 -12.72 0.15
C VAL A 164 -6.83 -11.25 0.59
N GLY A 165 -6.17 -10.98 1.73
CA GLY A 165 -6.00 -9.63 2.27
C GLY A 165 -7.01 -9.21 3.34
N ASP A 166 -8.05 -10.01 3.65
CA ASP A 166 -9.08 -9.66 4.63
C ASP A 166 -8.60 -9.92 6.06
N SER A 167 -7.75 -9.02 6.55
CA SER A 167 -7.19 -9.10 7.89
C SER A 167 -8.22 -8.91 9.00
N TRP A 168 -9.34 -8.21 8.76
CA TRP A 168 -10.35 -7.93 9.80
C TRP A 168 -11.23 -9.14 10.05
N THR A 169 -11.70 -9.83 9.00
CA THR A 169 -12.42 -11.08 9.18
C THR A 169 -11.53 -12.14 9.80
N ALA A 170 -10.28 -12.24 9.36
CA ALA A 170 -9.29 -13.13 9.96
C ALA A 170 -9.03 -12.83 11.44
N GLU A 171 -8.79 -11.57 11.81
CA GLU A 171 -8.61 -11.16 13.22
C GLU A 171 -9.80 -11.61 14.07
N ARG A 172 -11.03 -11.35 13.61
CA ARG A 172 -12.24 -11.72 14.34
C ARG A 172 -12.30 -13.23 14.60
N ILE A 173 -12.00 -14.04 13.58
CA ILE A 173 -11.91 -15.49 13.68
C ILE A 173 -10.83 -15.90 14.68
N LEU A 174 -9.61 -15.38 14.54
CA LEU A 174 -8.46 -15.70 15.37
C LEU A 174 -8.66 -15.31 16.84
N ARG A 175 -9.22 -14.14 17.12
CA ARG A 175 -9.58 -13.72 18.49
C ARG A 175 -10.69 -14.58 19.09
N GLY A 176 -11.62 -15.07 18.26
CA GLY A 176 -12.68 -15.99 18.69
C GLY A 176 -12.13 -17.36 19.12
N ILE A 177 -11.08 -17.86 18.45
CA ILE A 177 -10.48 -19.16 18.77
C ILE A 177 -9.33 -19.08 19.78
N GLN A 178 -8.59 -17.97 19.86
CA GLN A 178 -7.37 -17.86 20.68
C GLN A 178 -7.57 -18.27 22.15
N PRO A 179 -8.64 -17.86 22.87
CA PRO A 179 -8.86 -18.29 24.26
C PRO A 179 -9.11 -19.80 24.43
N ARG A 180 -9.45 -20.50 23.34
CA ARG A 180 -9.78 -21.93 23.30
C ARG A 180 -8.65 -22.76 22.65
N ARG A 181 -7.72 -22.10 21.97
CA ARG A 181 -6.60 -22.68 21.22
C ARG A 181 -5.36 -21.80 21.39
N ASP A 182 -4.80 -21.79 22.59
CA ASP A 182 -3.62 -20.99 22.93
C ASP A 182 -2.34 -21.68 22.48
N VAL A 183 -2.09 -21.67 21.17
CA VAL A 183 -0.89 -22.26 20.55
C VAL A 183 -0.13 -21.22 19.72
N PRO A 184 1.21 -21.35 19.60
CA PRO A 184 2.05 -20.36 18.92
C PRO A 184 1.58 -20.00 17.50
N ALA A 185 1.09 -20.98 16.73
CA ALA A 185 0.58 -20.77 15.37
C ALA A 185 -0.63 -19.82 15.28
N VAL A 186 -1.48 -19.74 16.31
CA VAL A 186 -2.61 -18.78 16.35
C VAL A 186 -2.09 -17.36 16.58
N TRP A 187 -1.13 -17.19 17.49
CA TRP A 187 -0.47 -15.92 17.73
C TRP A 187 0.26 -15.39 16.50
N GLY A 188 0.98 -16.25 15.77
CA GLY A 188 1.64 -15.85 14.52
C GLY A 188 0.67 -15.29 13.48
N ARG A 189 -0.50 -15.92 13.30
CA ARG A 189 -1.54 -15.44 12.37
C ARG A 189 -2.24 -14.18 12.87
N LEU A 190 -2.47 -14.06 14.18
CA LEU A 190 -3.07 -12.85 14.76
C LEU A 190 -2.12 -11.65 14.63
N GLY A 191 -0.82 -11.87 14.87
CA GLY A 191 0.21 -10.84 14.64
C GLY A 191 0.27 -10.38 13.18
N LEU A 192 0.12 -11.31 12.23
CA LEU A 192 0.04 -10.97 10.81
C LEU A 192 -1.19 -10.11 10.51
N ALA A 193 -2.36 -10.48 11.03
CA ALA A 193 -3.59 -9.68 10.88
C ALA A 193 -3.39 -8.24 11.41
N TYR A 194 -2.81 -8.09 12.61
CA TYR A 194 -2.51 -6.77 13.18
C TYR A 194 -1.49 -5.98 12.36
N THR A 195 -0.47 -6.65 11.82
CA THR A 195 0.53 -6.00 10.98
C THR A 195 -0.12 -5.42 9.71
N MET A 196 -1.01 -6.16 9.07
CA MET A 196 -1.75 -5.71 7.87
C MET A 196 -2.66 -4.50 8.16
N GLN A 197 -3.17 -4.39 9.40
CA GLN A 197 -3.98 -3.25 9.85
C GLN A 197 -3.14 -2.06 10.36
N GLY A 198 -1.81 -2.15 10.39
CA GLY A 198 -0.93 -1.12 10.96
C GLY A 198 -0.88 -1.08 12.50
N ARG A 199 -1.46 -2.09 13.16
CA ARG A 199 -1.52 -2.23 14.63
C ARG A 199 -0.25 -2.90 15.17
N THR A 200 0.86 -2.19 15.02
CA THR A 200 2.20 -2.79 15.16
C THR A 200 2.57 -3.22 16.58
N LEU A 201 2.01 -2.59 17.62
CA LEU A 201 2.27 -2.97 19.01
C LEU A 201 1.54 -4.26 19.37
N GLU A 202 0.29 -4.42 18.94
CA GLU A 202 -0.44 -5.68 19.11
C GLU A 202 0.19 -6.81 18.29
N ALA A 203 0.70 -6.50 17.10
CA ALA A 203 1.46 -7.45 16.30
C ALA A 203 2.73 -7.93 17.02
N GLU A 204 3.51 -7.01 17.59
CA GLU A 204 4.71 -7.34 18.36
C GLU A 204 4.39 -8.26 19.54
N PHE A 205 3.35 -7.94 20.32
CA PHE A 205 2.89 -8.80 21.42
C PHE A 205 2.60 -10.23 20.95
N CYS A 206 1.90 -10.37 19.82
CA CYS A 206 1.57 -11.67 19.26
C CYS A 206 2.83 -12.41 18.78
N TYR A 207 3.76 -11.74 18.11
CA TYR A 207 4.98 -12.39 17.63
C TYR A 207 5.90 -12.83 18.77
N LEU A 208 5.96 -12.09 19.89
CA LEU A 208 6.69 -12.52 21.08
C LEU A 208 6.10 -13.79 21.70
N ARG A 209 4.77 -13.98 21.63
CA ARG A 209 4.09 -15.23 22.03
C ARG A 209 4.33 -16.35 21.02
N TRP A 210 4.35 -16.03 19.72
CA TRP A 210 4.69 -17.01 18.69
C TRP A 210 6.14 -17.48 18.84
N ARG A 211 7.07 -16.60 19.24
CA ARG A 211 8.48 -16.93 19.43
C ARG A 211 8.76 -18.01 20.50
N SER A 212 7.80 -18.32 21.36
CA SER A 212 7.92 -19.47 22.28
C SER A 212 7.57 -20.81 21.64
N ASP A 213 7.41 -20.88 20.31
CA ASP A 213 7.21 -22.12 19.56
C ASP A 213 8.41 -23.05 19.76
N PRO A 214 8.21 -24.33 20.13
CA PRO A 214 9.30 -25.29 20.21
C PRO A 214 9.88 -25.65 18.84
N ASP A 215 9.16 -25.40 17.73
CA ASP A 215 9.68 -25.64 16.38
C ASP A 215 10.64 -24.51 15.96
N PRO A 216 11.90 -24.79 15.60
CA PRO A 216 12.84 -23.79 15.10
C PRO A 216 12.33 -23.00 13.90
N VAL A 217 11.47 -23.59 13.06
CA VAL A 217 10.82 -22.89 11.94
C VAL A 217 9.83 -21.83 12.45
N GLY A 218 9.11 -22.14 13.54
CA GLY A 218 8.22 -21.21 14.22
C GLY A 218 8.98 -20.03 14.84
N VAL A 219 10.08 -20.32 15.55
CA VAL A 219 10.98 -19.29 16.12
C VAL A 219 11.51 -18.37 15.03
N ALA A 220 12.07 -18.93 13.96
CA ALA A 220 12.61 -18.15 12.85
C ALA A 220 11.54 -17.32 12.13
N GLY A 221 10.31 -17.84 12.03
CA GLY A 221 9.16 -17.12 11.51
C GLY A 221 8.78 -15.91 12.36
N ALA A 222 8.73 -16.09 13.68
CA ALA A 222 8.43 -15.02 14.64
C ALA A 222 9.51 -13.95 14.64
N ASP A 223 10.79 -14.35 14.65
CA ASP A 223 11.93 -13.44 14.58
C ASP A 223 11.96 -12.65 13.28
N TYR A 224 11.67 -13.29 12.14
CA TYR A 224 11.55 -12.59 10.88
C TYR A 224 10.43 -11.54 10.94
N ALA A 225 9.25 -11.88 11.48
CA ALA A 225 8.13 -10.95 11.61
C ALA A 225 8.48 -9.76 12.52
N LEU A 226 9.08 -10.01 13.69
CA LEU A 226 9.59 -8.97 14.60
C LEU A 226 10.61 -8.07 13.89
N SER A 227 11.56 -8.66 13.15
CA SER A 227 12.57 -7.89 12.42
C SER A 227 11.95 -6.91 11.43
N MET A 228 10.86 -7.31 10.75
CA MET A 228 10.15 -6.45 9.79
C MET A 228 9.34 -5.34 10.49
N LEU A 229 8.81 -5.58 11.69
CA LEU A 229 8.21 -4.50 12.48
C LEU A 229 9.24 -3.42 12.79
N TYR A 230 10.41 -3.80 13.32
CA TYR A 230 11.50 -2.87 13.66
C TYR A 230 12.15 -2.22 12.46
N ALA A 231 12.19 -2.91 11.31
CA ALA A 231 12.76 -2.34 10.10
C ALA A 231 11.78 -1.40 9.39
N ARG A 232 10.50 -1.75 9.31
CA ARG A 232 9.57 -1.15 8.33
C ARG A 232 8.30 -0.58 8.94
N HIS A 233 7.63 -1.34 9.81
CA HIS A 233 6.23 -1.06 10.11
C HIS A 233 6.00 -0.24 11.37
N HIS A 234 6.88 -0.35 12.38
CA HIS A 234 6.75 0.47 13.57
C HIS A 234 6.84 1.97 13.25
N PRO A 235 6.22 2.82 14.10
CA PRO A 235 6.44 4.26 14.08
C PRO A 235 7.93 4.60 14.02
N ALA A 236 8.27 5.72 13.37
CA ALA A 236 9.66 6.07 13.10
C ALA A 236 10.59 6.03 14.32
N HIS A 237 10.10 6.47 15.48
CA HIS A 237 10.85 6.51 16.75
C HIS A 237 11.06 5.13 17.41
N LEU A 238 10.38 4.08 16.96
CA LEU A 238 10.54 2.71 17.45
C LEU A 238 11.35 1.83 16.49
N ARG A 239 11.63 2.29 15.26
CA ARG A 239 12.41 1.52 14.28
C ARG A 239 13.88 1.43 14.70
N SER A 240 14.48 0.25 14.56
CA SER A 240 15.88 -0.02 14.94
C SER A 240 16.49 -1.10 14.07
N LEU A 241 17.53 -0.74 13.31
CA LEU A 241 18.27 -1.70 12.47
C LEU A 241 19.05 -2.71 13.31
N ASP A 242 19.48 -2.34 14.51
CA ASP A 242 20.21 -3.23 15.40
C ASP A 242 19.28 -4.33 15.94
N ARG A 243 18.09 -3.96 16.44
CA ARG A 243 17.07 -4.95 16.82
C ARG A 243 16.64 -5.83 15.64
N THR A 244 16.47 -5.23 14.45
CA THR A 244 16.19 -6.01 13.23
C THR A 244 17.27 -7.06 12.99
N ALA A 245 18.56 -6.68 13.08
CA ALA A 245 19.68 -7.60 12.90
C ALA A 245 19.68 -8.70 13.97
N GLU A 246 19.51 -8.34 15.25
CA GLU A 246 19.48 -9.29 16.38
C GLU A 246 18.42 -10.39 16.19
N TYR A 247 17.19 -10.01 15.82
CA TYR A 247 16.15 -11.00 15.53
C TYR A 247 16.51 -11.88 14.34
N LEU A 248 17.03 -11.30 13.25
CA LEU A 248 17.41 -12.08 12.08
C LEU A 248 18.55 -13.06 12.35
N GLU A 249 19.54 -12.68 13.15
CA GLU A 249 20.63 -13.58 13.56
C GLU A 249 20.12 -14.70 14.46
N HIS A 250 19.29 -14.37 15.46
CA HIS A 250 18.69 -15.38 16.33
C HIS A 250 17.85 -16.39 15.53
N GLY A 251 16.97 -15.90 14.64
CA GLY A 251 16.14 -16.76 13.80
C GLY A 251 16.95 -17.62 12.82
N TYR A 252 18.06 -17.11 12.29
CA TYR A 252 18.95 -17.88 11.42
C TYR A 252 19.69 -18.96 12.20
N ALA A 253 20.20 -18.65 13.40
CA ALA A 253 20.84 -19.62 14.28
C ALA A 253 19.89 -20.76 14.66
N ALA A 254 18.60 -20.47 14.88
CA ALA A 254 17.59 -21.51 15.12
C ALA A 254 17.43 -22.46 13.91
N LEU A 255 17.41 -21.92 12.68
CA LEU A 255 17.33 -22.72 11.45
C LEU A 255 18.60 -23.53 11.17
N ASP A 256 19.76 -23.07 11.64
CA ASP A 256 21.06 -23.73 11.44
C ASP A 256 21.25 -24.93 12.38
N GLN A 257 20.48 -24.98 13.48
CA GLN A 257 20.48 -26.09 14.43
C GLN A 257 19.56 -27.25 14.02
N VAL A 258 18.75 -27.09 12.97
CA VAL A 258 17.90 -28.17 12.47
C VAL A 258 18.75 -29.19 11.72
N ASP A 259 18.57 -30.46 12.09
CA ASP A 259 19.31 -31.62 11.56
C ASP A 259 19.25 -31.68 10.02
N GLU A 260 20.34 -32.13 9.40
CA GLU A 260 20.41 -32.35 7.95
C GLU A 260 19.51 -33.51 7.50
N ASP A 261 19.21 -34.44 8.41
CA ASP A 261 18.28 -35.56 8.18
C ASP A 261 16.79 -35.15 8.19
N ASP A 262 16.49 -33.88 8.52
CA ASP A 262 15.14 -33.34 8.44
C ASP A 262 14.72 -33.12 6.98
N GLU A 263 13.71 -33.85 6.52
CA GLU A 263 13.20 -33.78 5.14
C GLU A 263 12.58 -32.40 4.77
N ARG A 264 12.44 -31.46 5.73
CA ARG A 264 11.91 -30.11 5.49
C ARG A 264 12.87 -29.27 4.64
N ASP A 265 12.36 -28.68 3.56
CA ASP A 265 13.11 -27.68 2.78
C ASP A 265 13.23 -26.34 3.55
N LEU A 266 14.31 -26.21 4.33
CA LEU A 266 14.65 -24.98 5.05
C LEU A 266 15.34 -23.94 4.17
N THR A 267 15.64 -24.25 2.92
CA THR A 267 16.33 -23.33 1.99
C THR A 267 15.56 -22.03 1.88
N PHE A 268 14.24 -22.12 1.71
CA PHE A 268 13.37 -20.95 1.65
C PHE A 268 13.51 -20.07 2.89
N HIS A 269 13.42 -20.65 4.09
CA HIS A 269 13.47 -19.93 5.36
C HIS A 269 14.82 -19.24 5.57
N ARG A 270 15.93 -19.95 5.32
CA ARG A 270 17.29 -19.40 5.43
C ARG A 270 17.52 -18.26 4.45
N VAL A 271 17.08 -18.43 3.20
CA VAL A 271 17.21 -17.39 2.17
C VAL A 271 16.36 -16.17 2.51
N PHE A 272 15.11 -16.33 2.94
CA PHE A 272 14.25 -15.20 3.30
C PHE A 272 14.77 -14.43 4.51
N ASN A 273 15.29 -15.13 5.52
CA ASN A 273 15.96 -14.49 6.64
C ASN A 273 17.14 -13.63 6.16
N ARG A 274 18.04 -14.18 5.33
CA ARG A 274 19.18 -13.42 4.80
C ARG A 274 18.79 -12.30 3.84
N ASN A 275 17.67 -12.42 3.13
CA ASN A 275 17.06 -11.30 2.40
C ASN A 275 16.60 -10.18 3.35
N GLY A 276 16.05 -10.52 4.52
CA GLY A 276 15.78 -9.56 5.59
C GLY A 276 17.07 -8.89 6.10
N TYR A 277 18.18 -9.64 6.17
CA TYR A 277 19.47 -9.09 6.60
C TYR A 277 20.09 -8.18 5.53
N ALA A 278 19.95 -8.51 4.25
CA ALA A 278 20.36 -7.67 3.15
C ALA A 278 19.70 -6.27 3.21
N LEU A 279 18.45 -6.16 3.68
CA LEU A 279 17.81 -4.88 3.94
C LEU A 279 18.54 -4.07 5.03
N VAL A 280 19.00 -4.72 6.09
CA VAL A 280 19.78 -4.07 7.16
C VAL A 280 21.08 -3.51 6.59
N GLU A 281 21.82 -4.33 5.84
CA GLU A 281 23.08 -3.95 5.21
C GLU A 281 22.89 -2.80 4.22
N PHE A 282 21.89 -2.90 3.35
CA PHE A 282 21.49 -1.84 2.41
C PHE A 282 21.25 -0.50 3.13
N ARG A 283 20.48 -0.52 4.24
CA ARG A 283 20.15 0.70 5.00
C ARG A 283 21.32 1.25 5.81
N ARG A 284 22.30 0.41 6.16
CA ARG A 284 23.57 0.83 6.77
C ARG A 284 24.59 1.33 5.74
N GLY A 285 24.27 1.30 4.45
CA GLY A 285 25.16 1.71 3.35
C GLY A 285 26.16 0.64 2.91
N ARG A 286 26.07 -0.57 3.48
CA ARG A 286 26.87 -1.76 3.12
C ARG A 286 26.17 -2.50 1.99
N VAL A 287 26.09 -1.84 0.84
CA VAL A 287 25.26 -2.30 -0.29
C VAL A 287 25.89 -3.49 -1.01
N ASP A 288 27.22 -3.60 -1.04
CA ASP A 288 27.90 -4.74 -1.66
C ASP A 288 27.64 -6.04 -0.88
N GLU A 289 27.62 -5.99 0.46
CA GLU A 289 27.25 -7.10 1.33
C GLU A 289 25.77 -7.50 1.14
N ALA A 290 24.88 -6.51 0.97
CA ALA A 290 23.49 -6.77 0.61
C ALA A 290 23.38 -7.51 -0.74
N ILE A 291 24.16 -7.10 -1.75
CA ILE A 291 24.21 -7.76 -3.07
C ILE A 291 24.69 -9.22 -2.92
N GLU A 292 25.70 -9.48 -2.10
CA GLU A 292 26.21 -10.84 -1.85
C GLU A 292 25.12 -11.75 -1.24
N HIS A 293 24.43 -11.28 -0.21
CA HIS A 293 23.32 -12.03 0.38
C HIS A 293 22.21 -12.33 -0.63
N LEU A 294 21.84 -11.35 -1.45
CA LEU A 294 20.76 -11.48 -2.43
C LEU A 294 21.13 -12.42 -3.59
N THR A 295 22.32 -12.26 -4.17
CA THR A 295 22.81 -13.12 -5.26
C THR A 295 22.98 -14.56 -4.81
N THR A 296 23.52 -14.78 -3.62
CA THR A 296 23.62 -16.11 -2.99
C THR A 296 22.23 -16.72 -2.78
N GLY A 297 21.30 -15.93 -2.24
CA GLY A 297 19.91 -16.35 -2.03
C GLY A 297 19.21 -16.75 -3.34
N ILE A 298 19.34 -15.93 -4.39
CA ILE A 298 18.79 -16.21 -5.72
C ILE A 298 19.38 -17.50 -6.28
N SER A 299 20.70 -17.69 -6.19
CA SER A 299 21.36 -18.91 -6.67
C SER A 299 20.83 -20.17 -5.95
N ARG A 300 20.68 -20.12 -4.63
CA ARG A 300 20.15 -21.25 -3.82
C ARG A 300 18.69 -21.57 -4.17
N LEU A 301 17.87 -20.55 -4.43
CA LEU A 301 16.48 -20.76 -4.84
C LEU A 301 16.38 -21.28 -6.28
N ARG A 302 17.32 -20.93 -7.18
CA ARG A 302 17.37 -21.43 -8.56
C ARG A 302 17.72 -22.92 -8.64
N SER A 303 18.53 -23.41 -7.70
CA SER A 303 18.84 -24.84 -7.58
C SER A 303 17.78 -25.65 -6.82
N GLY A 304 16.74 -25.00 -6.29
CA GLY A 304 15.65 -25.64 -5.52
C GLY A 304 14.44 -26.04 -6.35
N THR A 305 13.30 -26.29 -5.69
CA THR A 305 12.05 -26.73 -6.34
C THR A 305 11.32 -25.59 -7.09
N ALA A 306 10.40 -25.95 -8.00
CA ALA A 306 9.62 -24.99 -8.80
C ALA A 306 8.74 -24.04 -7.96
N VAL A 307 8.46 -24.39 -6.70
CA VAL A 307 7.69 -23.59 -5.72
C VAL A 307 8.39 -22.26 -5.39
N HIS A 308 9.69 -22.11 -5.68
CA HIS A 308 10.47 -20.93 -5.31
C HIS A 308 10.47 -19.79 -6.32
N ARG A 309 9.82 -19.93 -7.50
CA ARG A 309 9.89 -18.92 -8.56
C ARG A 309 9.23 -17.59 -8.16
N MET A 310 8.08 -17.62 -7.48
CA MET A 310 7.46 -16.41 -6.94
C MET A 310 8.36 -15.75 -5.88
N HIS A 311 8.94 -16.55 -5.00
CA HIS A 311 9.75 -16.06 -3.89
C HIS A 311 11.06 -15.37 -4.34
N GLN A 312 11.63 -15.81 -5.46
CA GLN A 312 12.80 -15.17 -6.08
C GLN A 312 12.53 -13.72 -6.47
N THR A 313 11.28 -13.37 -6.85
CA THR A 313 10.95 -12.00 -7.26
C THR A 313 11.27 -10.96 -6.19
N VAL A 314 11.21 -11.31 -4.89
CA VAL A 314 11.56 -10.37 -3.80
C VAL A 314 13.05 -10.06 -3.82
N LEU A 315 13.87 -11.10 -3.97
CA LEU A 315 15.31 -10.96 -3.94
C LEU A 315 15.81 -10.26 -5.21
N ILE A 316 15.28 -10.61 -6.38
CA ILE A 316 15.62 -9.95 -7.66
C ILE A 316 15.24 -8.47 -7.59
N TYR A 317 14.06 -8.14 -7.06
CA TYR A 317 13.63 -6.76 -6.83
C TYR A 317 14.60 -6.00 -5.91
N ASN A 318 14.94 -6.58 -4.74
CA ASN A 318 15.88 -5.96 -3.80
C ASN A 318 17.28 -5.81 -4.41
N LEU A 319 17.71 -6.76 -5.25
CA LEU A 319 19.00 -6.71 -5.93
C LEU A 319 19.05 -5.56 -6.93
N ALA A 320 17.97 -5.36 -7.71
CA ALA A 320 17.85 -4.25 -8.63
C ALA A 320 17.92 -2.90 -7.89
N GLN A 321 17.24 -2.78 -6.74
CA GLN A 321 17.34 -1.60 -5.88
C GLN A 321 18.76 -1.36 -5.34
N CYS A 322 19.49 -2.43 -4.99
CA CYS A 322 20.90 -2.33 -4.59
C CYS A 322 21.76 -1.77 -5.73
N TYR A 323 21.64 -2.31 -6.95
CA TYR A 323 22.39 -1.79 -8.11
C TYR A 323 22.07 -0.33 -8.41
N ARG A 324 20.79 0.06 -8.35
CA ARG A 324 20.37 1.46 -8.51
C ARG A 324 21.02 2.36 -7.46
N ARG A 325 21.05 1.92 -6.20
CA ARG A 325 21.62 2.69 -5.07
C ARG A 325 23.11 3.00 -5.23
N ILE A 326 23.88 2.10 -5.83
CA ILE A 326 25.31 2.29 -6.09
C ILE A 326 25.61 2.86 -7.49
N GLY A 327 24.60 3.35 -8.20
CA GLY A 327 24.75 3.97 -9.52
C GLY A 327 25.03 2.98 -10.67
N ARG A 328 24.93 1.67 -10.44
CA ARG A 328 25.06 0.65 -11.49
C ARG A 328 23.73 0.50 -12.25
N ILE A 329 23.31 1.56 -12.93
CA ILE A 329 21.96 1.65 -13.50
C ILE A 329 21.68 0.58 -14.56
N ASP A 330 22.65 0.24 -15.44
CA ASP A 330 22.46 -0.83 -16.42
C ASP A 330 22.25 -2.20 -15.75
N SER A 331 23.00 -2.50 -14.68
CA SER A 331 22.79 -3.73 -13.90
C SER A 331 21.42 -3.76 -13.23
N ALA A 332 20.91 -2.61 -12.77
CA ALA A 332 19.56 -2.50 -12.23
C ALA A 332 18.50 -2.76 -13.32
N ILE A 333 18.66 -2.15 -14.50
CA ILE A 333 17.76 -2.34 -15.66
C ILE A 333 17.68 -3.81 -16.05
N ASP A 334 18.82 -4.49 -16.19
CA ASP A 334 18.85 -5.91 -16.57
C ASP A 334 18.22 -6.79 -15.49
N THR A 335 18.44 -6.46 -14.21
CA THR A 335 17.84 -7.18 -13.07
C THR A 335 16.31 -6.98 -13.03
N TYR A 336 15.80 -5.77 -13.31
CA TYR A 336 14.36 -5.52 -13.43
C TYR A 336 13.74 -6.22 -14.64
N ARG A 337 14.45 -6.30 -15.78
CA ARG A 337 13.99 -7.08 -16.94
C ARG A 337 13.90 -8.56 -16.61
N GLU A 338 14.86 -9.11 -15.86
CA GLU A 338 14.78 -10.47 -15.33
C GLU A 338 13.53 -10.63 -14.44
N LEU A 339 13.31 -9.69 -13.51
CA LEU A 339 12.14 -9.69 -12.63
C LEU A 339 10.81 -9.72 -13.39
N LEU A 340 10.69 -8.89 -14.42
CA LEU A 340 9.50 -8.84 -15.29
C LEU A 340 9.33 -10.11 -16.13
N GLY A 341 10.41 -10.82 -16.44
CA GLY A 341 10.36 -12.16 -17.03
C GLY A 341 9.77 -13.22 -16.09
N VAL A 342 9.83 -12.99 -14.78
CA VAL A 342 9.23 -13.85 -13.76
C VAL A 342 7.79 -13.41 -13.43
N ASP A 343 7.56 -12.12 -13.19
CA ASP A 343 6.26 -11.53 -12.92
C ASP A 343 6.14 -10.16 -13.61
N GLY A 344 5.56 -10.16 -14.81
CA GLY A 344 5.36 -8.94 -15.61
C GLY A 344 4.08 -8.18 -15.30
N LYS A 345 3.31 -8.58 -14.27
CA LYS A 345 1.95 -8.07 -14.00
C LYS A 345 1.86 -7.19 -12.77
N MET A 346 2.98 -7.00 -12.06
CA MET A 346 3.09 -6.05 -10.96
C MET A 346 3.40 -4.64 -11.51
N PRO A 347 2.52 -3.64 -11.34
CA PRO A 347 2.75 -2.30 -11.88
C PRO A 347 3.98 -1.63 -11.26
N GLU A 348 4.27 -1.88 -9.97
CA GLU A 348 5.43 -1.32 -9.27
C GLU A 348 6.77 -1.74 -9.92
N TYR A 349 6.86 -2.92 -10.54
CA TYR A 349 8.11 -3.34 -11.20
C TYR A 349 8.37 -2.56 -12.49
N HIS A 350 7.32 -2.28 -13.26
CA HIS A 350 7.44 -1.43 -14.45
C HIS A 350 7.78 0.00 -14.07
N MET A 351 7.19 0.52 -12.99
CA MET A 351 7.50 1.85 -12.45
C MET A 351 8.97 1.97 -12.02
N GLU A 352 9.49 0.98 -11.29
CA GLU A 352 10.88 0.99 -10.83
C GLU A 352 11.89 0.82 -11.98
N LEU A 353 11.54 0.04 -13.00
CA LEU A 353 12.30 -0.01 -14.25
C LEU A 353 12.32 1.35 -14.95
N ALA A 354 11.17 2.04 -15.01
CA ALA A 354 11.09 3.37 -15.57
C ALA A 354 11.96 4.37 -14.81
N ASN A 355 11.98 4.33 -13.48
CA ASN A 355 12.87 5.16 -12.66
C ASN A 355 14.36 4.96 -13.02
N CYS A 356 14.77 3.73 -13.36
CA CYS A 356 16.13 3.47 -13.85
C CYS A 356 16.38 4.11 -15.22
N TYR A 357 15.41 4.05 -16.14
CA TYR A 357 15.50 4.74 -17.43
C TYR A 357 15.54 6.25 -17.27
N LEU A 358 14.70 6.83 -16.40
CA LEU A 358 14.70 8.26 -16.08
C LEU A 358 16.05 8.72 -15.51
N SER A 359 16.63 7.93 -14.61
CA SER A 359 17.97 8.19 -14.04
C SER A 359 19.10 8.13 -15.08
N SER A 360 18.83 7.54 -16.25
CA SER A 360 19.76 7.46 -17.39
C SER A 360 19.32 8.35 -18.57
N GLU A 361 18.36 9.25 -18.35
CA GLU A 361 17.77 10.14 -19.39
C GLU A 361 17.17 9.40 -20.61
N ARG A 362 16.77 8.14 -20.41
CA ARG A 362 16.15 7.27 -21.42
C ARG A 362 14.62 7.43 -21.41
N PHE A 363 14.16 8.63 -21.78
CA PHE A 363 12.77 9.04 -21.57
C PHE A 363 11.74 8.22 -22.38
N ASP A 364 12.07 7.77 -23.59
CA ASP A 364 11.17 6.94 -24.40
C ASP A 364 10.95 5.56 -23.77
N GLU A 365 12.00 4.91 -23.26
CA GLU A 365 11.86 3.64 -22.55
C GLU A 365 11.15 3.81 -21.21
N ALA A 366 11.41 4.92 -20.49
CA ALA A 366 10.67 5.25 -19.27
C ALA A 366 9.16 5.39 -19.56
N LEU A 367 8.79 6.11 -20.63
CA LEU A 367 7.40 6.28 -21.03
C LEU A 367 6.72 4.94 -21.35
N ALA A 368 7.41 4.05 -22.06
CA ALA A 368 6.88 2.72 -22.38
C ALA A 368 6.64 1.89 -21.12
N SER A 369 7.58 1.89 -20.17
CA SER A 369 7.44 1.19 -18.89
C SER A 369 6.34 1.79 -18.01
N LEU A 370 6.26 3.12 -17.87
CA LEU A 370 5.21 3.78 -17.11
C LEU A 370 3.82 3.59 -17.72
N THR A 371 3.72 3.54 -19.05
CA THR A 371 2.47 3.20 -19.74
C THR A 371 2.00 1.80 -19.32
N LYS A 372 2.90 0.81 -19.26
CA LYS A 372 2.56 -0.51 -18.75
C LYS A 372 2.18 -0.51 -17.27
N ALA A 373 2.87 0.26 -16.44
CA ALA A 373 2.53 0.40 -15.03
C ALA A 373 1.11 0.97 -14.85
N ARG A 374 0.77 2.02 -15.62
CA ARG A 374 -0.56 2.66 -15.61
C ARG A 374 -1.66 1.70 -16.06
N ASP A 375 -1.42 0.96 -17.14
CA ASP A 375 -2.40 0.02 -17.68
C ASP A 375 -2.67 -1.14 -16.70
N LEU A 376 -1.69 -1.52 -15.88
CA LEU A 376 -1.81 -2.55 -14.84
C LEU A 376 -2.34 -2.01 -13.49
N GLY A 377 -2.18 -0.72 -13.23
CA GLY A 377 -2.48 -0.06 -11.96
C GLY A 377 -2.87 1.40 -12.16
N PRO A 378 -4.09 1.68 -12.65
CA PRO A 378 -4.52 3.02 -13.04
C PRO A 378 -4.70 3.98 -11.86
N SER A 379 -4.78 3.45 -10.63
CA SER A 379 -4.98 4.21 -9.39
C SER A 379 -3.67 4.51 -8.62
N ILE A 380 -2.50 4.22 -9.22
CA ILE A 380 -1.20 4.49 -8.62
C ILE A 380 -0.76 5.92 -8.96
N GLN A 381 -0.89 6.84 -8.00
CA GLN A 381 -0.55 8.27 -8.17
C GLN A 381 0.91 8.48 -8.62
N GLU A 382 1.87 7.79 -8.02
CA GLU A 382 3.30 7.88 -8.37
C GLU A 382 3.56 7.62 -9.87
N VAL A 383 2.86 6.66 -10.47
CA VAL A 383 2.99 6.34 -11.91
C VAL A 383 2.57 7.53 -12.76
N HIS A 384 1.49 8.22 -12.38
CA HIS A 384 1.00 9.39 -13.10
C HIS A 384 1.90 10.61 -12.90
N SER A 385 2.45 10.83 -11.70
CA SER A 385 3.47 11.87 -11.47
C SER A 385 4.71 11.64 -12.34
N LEU A 386 5.21 10.39 -12.39
CA LEU A 386 6.35 10.04 -13.24
C LEU A 386 6.02 10.15 -14.73
N LEU A 387 4.80 9.82 -15.16
CA LEU A 387 4.34 10.07 -16.53
C LEU A 387 4.35 11.57 -16.84
N GLY A 388 3.84 12.40 -15.92
CA GLY A 388 3.86 13.85 -16.04
C GLY A 388 5.28 14.38 -16.26
N PHE A 389 6.20 13.99 -15.39
CA PHE A 389 7.61 14.32 -15.52
C PHE A 389 8.21 13.85 -16.85
N THR A 390 7.96 12.59 -17.23
CA THR A 390 8.49 11.99 -18.46
C THR A 390 7.97 12.72 -19.71
N TYR A 391 6.70 13.08 -19.73
CA TYR A 391 6.11 13.85 -20.82
C TYR A 391 6.73 15.24 -20.94
N LEU A 392 7.03 15.92 -19.83
CA LEU A 392 7.75 17.19 -19.87
C LEU A 392 9.15 17.06 -20.47
N GLN A 393 9.91 16.03 -20.09
CA GLN A 393 11.23 15.77 -20.67
C GLN A 393 11.18 15.49 -22.18
N LEU A 394 10.05 14.97 -22.66
CA LEU A 394 9.76 14.74 -24.08
C LEU A 394 9.11 15.94 -24.80
N GLY A 395 8.92 17.08 -24.12
CA GLY A 395 8.29 18.28 -24.67
C GLY A 395 6.77 18.17 -24.90
N LYS A 396 6.11 17.21 -24.24
CA LYS A 396 4.68 16.91 -24.37
C LYS A 396 3.88 17.52 -23.22
N THR A 397 3.83 18.85 -23.17
CA THR A 397 3.23 19.61 -22.05
C THR A 397 1.76 19.29 -21.80
N THR A 398 0.96 19.07 -22.85
CA THR A 398 -0.47 18.76 -22.70
C THR A 398 -0.69 17.41 -22.02
N GLU A 399 0.05 16.39 -22.44
CA GLU A 399 0.00 15.07 -21.84
C GLU A 399 0.56 15.07 -20.40
N ALA A 400 1.56 15.91 -20.13
CA ALA A 400 2.07 16.10 -18.78
C ALA A 400 1.01 16.70 -17.84
N LEU A 401 0.31 17.75 -18.26
CA LEU A 401 -0.80 18.35 -17.50
C LEU A 401 -1.88 17.32 -17.18
N ASP A 402 -2.26 16.49 -18.15
CA ASP A 402 -3.27 15.45 -17.92
C ASP A 402 -2.78 14.39 -16.92
N ALA A 403 -1.52 13.96 -17.04
CA ALA A 403 -0.93 12.99 -16.12
C ALA A 403 -0.87 13.54 -14.67
N TYR A 404 -0.40 14.77 -14.47
CA TYR A 404 -0.36 15.40 -13.15
C TYR A 404 -1.76 15.64 -12.56
N ARG A 405 -2.75 16.00 -13.40
CA ARG A 405 -4.16 16.07 -12.99
C ARG A 405 -4.65 14.72 -12.45
N VAL A 406 -4.39 13.63 -13.18
CA VAL A 406 -4.80 12.28 -12.75
C VAL A 406 -4.04 11.85 -11.49
N ALA A 407 -2.76 12.22 -11.34
CA ALA A 407 -1.98 11.98 -10.12
C ALA A 407 -2.66 12.63 -8.90
N HIS A 408 -3.01 13.91 -9.00
CA HIS A 408 -3.75 14.63 -7.96
C HIS A 408 -5.13 14.00 -7.66
N GLU A 409 -5.89 13.60 -8.69
CA GLU A 409 -7.18 12.92 -8.49
C GLU A 409 -7.05 11.54 -7.82
N CYS A 410 -5.91 10.86 -7.99
CA CYS A 410 -5.65 9.58 -7.32
C CYS A 410 -5.36 9.78 -5.82
N VAL A 411 -4.61 10.81 -5.43
CA VAL A 411 -4.37 11.13 -4.03
C VAL A 411 -4.42 12.66 -3.85
N PRO A 412 -5.61 13.24 -3.59
CA PRO A 412 -5.75 14.71 -3.51
C PRO A 412 -4.94 15.38 -2.41
N GLN A 413 -4.58 14.62 -1.38
CA GLN A 413 -3.77 15.08 -0.25
C GLN A 413 -2.25 14.98 -0.52
N ASP A 414 -1.83 14.33 -1.61
CA ASP A 414 -0.42 14.29 -1.95
C ASP A 414 0.02 15.67 -2.44
N THR A 415 0.79 16.34 -1.59
CA THR A 415 1.18 17.73 -1.77
C THR A 415 2.26 17.87 -2.83
N GLU A 416 3.04 16.81 -3.09
CA GLU A 416 4.05 16.81 -4.15
C GLU A 416 3.39 16.77 -5.53
N ALA A 417 2.48 15.82 -5.78
CA ALA A 417 1.69 15.81 -7.02
C ALA A 417 0.84 17.08 -7.20
N LEU A 418 0.29 17.63 -6.10
CA LEU A 418 -0.43 18.91 -6.13
C LEU A 418 0.47 20.05 -6.62
N TYR A 419 1.68 20.18 -6.05
CA TYR A 419 2.63 21.21 -6.41
C TYR A 419 3.07 21.09 -7.87
N ASP A 420 3.44 19.89 -8.33
CA ASP A 420 3.86 19.67 -9.71
C ASP A 420 2.75 20.03 -10.70
N TYR A 421 1.50 19.67 -10.39
CA TYR A 421 0.36 20.03 -11.22
C TYR A 421 0.11 21.54 -11.24
N ALA A 422 0.11 22.19 -10.08
CA ALA A 422 -0.10 23.64 -9.96
C ALA A 422 1.01 24.42 -10.65
N TYR A 423 2.26 23.99 -10.47
CA TYR A 423 3.43 24.58 -11.11
C TYR A 423 3.31 24.49 -12.64
N LEU A 424 2.98 23.31 -13.17
CA LEU A 424 2.84 23.15 -14.62
C LEU A 424 1.68 23.97 -15.20
N LEU A 425 0.58 24.15 -14.45
CA LEU A 425 -0.51 25.06 -14.83
C LEU A 425 -0.02 26.52 -14.90
N ALA A 426 0.82 26.96 -13.96
CA ALA A 426 1.40 28.30 -13.97
C ALA A 426 2.32 28.54 -15.18
N GLU A 427 3.21 27.57 -15.46
CA GLU A 427 4.08 27.58 -16.64
C GLU A 427 3.28 27.55 -17.95
N SER A 428 2.11 26.90 -17.95
CA SER A 428 1.20 26.81 -19.10
C SER A 428 0.23 27.99 -19.21
N GLU A 429 0.54 29.12 -18.56
CA GLU A 429 -0.24 30.37 -18.56
C GLU A 429 -1.70 30.20 -18.10
N GLN A 430 -1.94 29.32 -17.11
CA GLN A 430 -3.24 29.15 -16.46
C GLN A 430 -3.20 29.57 -14.97
N PRO A 431 -2.89 30.85 -14.68
CA PRO A 431 -2.62 31.33 -13.32
C PRO A 431 -3.81 31.16 -12.36
N GLU A 432 -5.05 31.30 -12.82
CA GLU A 432 -6.23 31.14 -11.97
C GLU A 432 -6.39 29.70 -11.48
N LYS A 433 -6.13 28.71 -12.34
CA LYS A 433 -6.22 27.30 -11.97
C LYS A 433 -5.05 26.88 -11.08
N ALA A 434 -3.85 27.36 -11.40
CA ALA A 434 -2.66 27.14 -10.57
C ALA A 434 -2.87 27.68 -9.15
N LEU A 435 -3.40 28.91 -9.04
CA LEU A 435 -3.71 29.54 -7.76
C LEU A 435 -4.80 28.78 -6.99
N GLN A 436 -5.89 28.41 -7.67
CA GLN A 436 -6.97 27.63 -7.06
C GLN A 436 -6.44 26.34 -6.43
N LEU A 437 -5.54 25.65 -7.14
CA LEU A 437 -4.96 24.40 -6.69
C LEU A 437 -3.94 24.61 -5.56
N ALA A 438 -3.07 25.62 -5.68
CA ALA A 438 -2.09 25.95 -4.64
C ALA A 438 -2.75 26.31 -3.29
N CYS A 439 -3.97 26.87 -3.34
CA CYS A 439 -4.76 27.26 -2.17
C CYS A 439 -5.82 26.21 -1.75
N SER A 440 -5.86 25.02 -2.36
CA SER A 440 -6.86 24.00 -2.04
C SER A 440 -6.56 23.19 -0.77
N VAL A 441 -5.40 23.43 -0.16
CA VAL A 441 -4.92 22.75 1.05
C VAL A 441 -4.61 23.78 2.14
N ASP A 442 -4.77 23.38 3.39
CA ASP A 442 -4.38 24.22 4.53
C ASP A 442 -2.85 24.12 4.74
N HIS A 443 -2.13 25.17 4.34
CA HIS A 443 -0.67 25.21 4.41
C HIS A 443 -0.13 25.08 5.84
N ALA A 444 -0.91 25.42 6.86
CA ALA A 444 -0.50 25.31 8.27
C ALA A 444 -0.40 23.86 8.75
N LEU A 445 -1.03 22.92 8.02
CA LEU A 445 -1.00 21.48 8.33
C LEU A 445 0.13 20.75 7.59
N LEU A 446 0.83 21.43 6.68
CA LEU A 446 1.86 20.83 5.84
C LEU A 446 3.24 20.88 6.51
N PRO A 447 4.14 19.94 6.16
CA PRO A 447 5.57 20.11 6.39
C PRO A 447 6.05 21.47 5.85
N GLN A 448 6.95 22.11 6.61
CA GLN A 448 7.42 23.47 6.33
C GLN A 448 7.93 23.66 4.90
N ASP A 449 8.68 22.70 4.37
CA ASP A 449 9.24 22.75 3.02
C ASP A 449 8.16 22.68 1.93
N GLN A 450 7.10 21.89 2.16
CA GLN A 450 5.97 21.78 1.23
C GLN A 450 5.07 23.03 1.28
N ALA A 451 4.81 23.56 2.49
CA ALA A 451 4.06 24.80 2.68
C ALA A 451 4.73 25.97 1.94
N VAL A 452 6.05 26.11 2.12
CA VAL A 452 6.84 27.18 1.46
C VAL A 452 6.73 27.09 -0.06
N LYS A 453 6.80 25.89 -0.66
CA LYS A 453 6.68 25.72 -2.11
C LYS A 453 5.33 26.22 -2.64
N LEU A 454 4.24 25.81 -2.02
CA LEU A 454 2.88 26.17 -2.45
C LEU A 454 2.56 27.65 -2.20
N LEU A 455 2.94 28.19 -1.04
CA LEU A 455 2.76 29.61 -0.73
C LEU A 455 3.56 30.50 -1.68
N THR A 456 4.78 30.10 -2.03
CA THR A 456 5.60 30.81 -3.03
C THR A 456 4.91 30.83 -4.38
N LEU A 457 4.40 29.67 -4.84
CA LEU A 457 3.66 29.57 -6.09
C LEU A 457 2.38 30.43 -6.06
N ALA A 458 1.61 30.38 -4.97
CA ALA A 458 0.40 31.18 -4.78
C ALA A 458 0.71 32.69 -4.82
N ALA A 459 1.78 33.13 -4.16
CA ALA A 459 2.22 34.52 -4.21
C ALA A 459 2.54 34.99 -5.62
N GLU A 460 3.26 34.18 -6.39
CA GLU A 460 3.59 34.46 -7.78
C GLU A 460 2.31 34.57 -8.65
N GLN A 461 1.37 33.63 -8.47
CA GLN A 461 0.13 33.64 -9.26
C GLN A 461 -0.78 34.82 -8.87
N HIS A 462 -0.88 35.17 -7.58
CA HIS A 462 -1.56 36.38 -7.13
C HIS A 462 -0.95 37.63 -7.75
N ALA A 463 0.38 37.76 -7.74
CA ALA A 463 1.07 38.90 -8.35
C ALA A 463 0.81 38.98 -9.87
N ARG A 464 0.85 37.83 -10.57
CA ARG A 464 0.56 37.73 -12.00
C ARG A 464 -0.88 38.11 -12.35
N LEU A 465 -1.83 37.84 -11.46
CA LEU A 465 -3.24 38.22 -11.58
C LEU A 465 -3.52 39.67 -11.12
N GLY A 466 -2.51 40.37 -10.59
CA GLY A 466 -2.63 41.74 -10.11
C GLY A 466 -3.17 41.88 -8.67
N ASP A 467 -3.37 40.77 -7.96
CA ASP A 467 -3.75 40.77 -6.53
C ASP A 467 -2.52 40.89 -5.65
N LEU A 468 -1.89 42.07 -5.72
CA LEU A 468 -0.67 42.37 -4.97
C LEU A 468 -0.84 42.25 -3.44
N PRO A 469 -1.98 42.64 -2.81
CA PRO A 469 -2.19 42.42 -1.38
C PRO A 469 -2.14 40.93 -0.98
N ALA A 470 -2.78 40.05 -1.75
CA ALA A 470 -2.73 38.62 -1.46
C ALA A 470 -1.33 38.03 -1.72
N ALA A 471 -0.64 38.50 -2.77
CA ALA A 471 0.76 38.12 -3.03
C ALA A 471 1.67 38.51 -1.86
N GLN A 472 1.50 39.72 -1.31
CA GLN A 472 2.22 40.18 -0.13
C GLN A 472 1.94 39.28 1.08
N SER A 473 0.66 38.98 1.37
CA SER A 473 0.28 38.11 2.49
C SER A 473 0.94 36.74 2.40
N ALA A 474 0.91 36.10 1.23
CA ALA A 474 1.53 34.80 1.02
C ALA A 474 3.05 34.84 1.20
N LEU A 475 3.74 35.90 0.75
CA LEU A 475 5.17 36.08 0.95
C LEU A 475 5.54 36.33 2.42
N GLU A 476 4.71 37.06 3.16
CA GLU A 476 4.87 37.25 4.60
C GLU A 476 4.75 35.92 5.36
N GLU A 477 3.83 35.04 4.96
CA GLU A 477 3.73 33.67 5.49
C GLU A 477 4.98 32.82 5.17
N VAL A 478 5.49 32.89 3.94
CA VAL A 478 6.76 32.24 3.57
C VAL A 478 7.91 32.73 4.47
N LEU A 479 7.99 34.03 4.75
CA LEU A 479 9.02 34.60 5.62
C LEU A 479 8.78 34.28 7.10
N ALA A 480 7.54 34.05 7.54
CA ALA A 480 7.27 33.55 8.88
C ALA A 480 7.80 32.11 9.06
N LEU A 481 7.62 31.26 8.05
CA LEU A 481 8.14 29.89 8.04
C LEU A 481 9.66 29.85 7.80
N THR A 482 10.17 30.72 6.92
CA THR A 482 11.57 30.77 6.51
C THR A 482 12.12 32.21 6.53
N PRO A 483 12.45 32.77 7.72
CA PRO A 483 12.83 34.18 7.86
C PRO A 483 14.05 34.62 7.05
N ASN A 484 14.91 33.68 6.65
CA ASN A 484 16.13 33.94 5.90
C ASN A 484 16.01 33.60 4.40
N ASN A 485 14.81 33.38 3.87
CA ASN A 485 14.60 33.10 2.45
C ASN A 485 14.88 34.37 1.61
N PRO A 486 15.98 34.42 0.83
CA PRO A 486 16.36 35.63 0.11
C PRO A 486 15.40 35.96 -1.04
N ASP A 487 14.86 34.94 -1.70
CA ASP A 487 13.96 35.08 -2.84
C ASP A 487 12.60 35.61 -2.39
N ALA A 488 12.05 35.08 -1.30
CA ALA A 488 10.79 35.56 -0.73
C ALA A 488 10.89 37.04 -0.29
N ARG A 489 12.02 37.46 0.29
CA ARG A 489 12.24 38.86 0.68
C ARG A 489 12.36 39.78 -0.55
N ALA A 490 13.11 39.36 -1.57
CA ALA A 490 13.25 40.12 -2.80
C ALA A 490 11.90 40.27 -3.54
N ASN A 491 11.11 39.20 -3.60
CA ASN A 491 9.77 39.22 -4.19
C ASN A 491 8.82 40.12 -3.38
N LEU A 492 8.89 40.10 -2.04
CA LEU A 492 8.08 40.96 -1.18
C LEU A 492 8.41 42.44 -1.41
N GLU A 493 9.69 42.81 -1.49
CA GLU A 493 10.12 44.18 -1.82
C GLU A 493 9.56 44.64 -3.17
N GLN A 494 9.56 43.77 -4.19
CA GLN A 494 8.99 44.07 -5.51
C GLN A 494 7.47 44.26 -5.46
N VAL A 495 6.75 43.36 -4.78
CA VAL A 495 5.29 43.45 -4.63
C VAL A 495 4.90 44.72 -3.88
N THR A 496 5.56 45.02 -2.76
CA THR A 496 5.31 46.25 -1.98
C THR A 496 5.61 47.50 -2.79
N ALA A 497 6.70 47.51 -3.58
CA ALA A 497 7.02 48.63 -4.46
C ALA A 497 5.99 48.82 -5.57
N ALA A 498 5.40 47.75 -6.10
CA ALA A 498 4.36 47.81 -7.13
C ALA A 498 2.99 48.26 -6.59
N MET A 499 2.77 48.17 -5.28
CA MET A 499 1.55 48.65 -4.60
C MET A 499 1.59 50.14 -4.24
N ALA A 500 2.78 50.73 -4.14
CA ALA A 500 3.03 52.13 -3.79
C ALA A 500 2.92 53.06 -5.01
#